data_AF-A0A851AQ72-F1
#
_entry.id   AF-A0A851AQ72-F1
#
_cell.length_a   1.000
_cell.length_b   1.000
_cell.length_c   1.000
_cell.angle_alpha   90.00
_cell.angle_beta   90.00
_cell.angle_gamma   90.00
#
_symmetry.space_group_name_H-M   'P 1'
#
loop_
_entity.id
_entity.type
_entity.pdbx_description
1 polymer ?
#
loop_
_entity_poly.entity_id
_entity_poly.type
_entity_poly.pdbx_seq_one_letter_code
_entity_poly.pdbx_strand_id
1 'polypeptide(L)'
;CWRVEDFVVAQECARCSSFQAKTIKECSRTGFVEKITCATSNREEYKSCRSAVMEAHVFWRFVGTMLCVATVFAVLVVCRQRVLDRKALEKVRKQIESI
;
A
#
# COMPACT_ATOMS: atom_id res chain seq x y z
N CYS A 1 15.84 20.05 -19.70
CA CYS A 1 17.24 20.29 -19.33
C CYS A 1 17.93 19.06 -18.73
N TRP A 2 17.36 18.42 -17.71
CA TRP A 2 17.95 17.28 -16.96
C TRP A 2 18.33 16.00 -17.75
N ARG A 3 18.02 15.92 -19.05
CA ARG A 3 18.44 14.80 -19.93
C ARG A 3 19.84 14.99 -20.51
N VAL A 4 20.36 16.21 -20.48
CA VAL A 4 21.61 16.61 -21.15
C VAL A 4 22.64 17.19 -20.19
N GLU A 5 22.22 17.63 -19.00
CA GLU A 5 23.07 18.23 -17.97
C GLU A 5 22.83 17.55 -16.63
N ASP A 6 23.85 17.60 -15.76
CA ASP A 6 23.69 17.24 -14.35
C ASP A 6 22.71 18.19 -13.67
N PHE A 7 21.94 17.64 -12.73
CA PHE A 7 20.91 18.36 -12.00
C PHE A 7 20.98 18.07 -10.51
N VAL A 8 20.52 19.03 -9.73
CA VAL A 8 20.37 18.90 -8.27
C VAL A 8 18.88 18.93 -7.93
N VAL A 9 18.45 18.06 -7.03
CA VAL A 9 17.07 18.03 -6.54
C VAL A 9 16.86 19.19 -5.56
N ALA A 10 16.10 20.19 -5.98
CA ALA A 10 15.77 21.36 -5.16
C ALA A 10 14.58 21.07 -4.23
N GLN A 11 13.62 20.25 -4.69
CA GLN A 11 12.49 19.80 -3.88
C GLN A 11 12.27 18.31 -4.08
N GLU A 12 12.21 17.58 -2.96
CA GLU A 12 11.91 16.16 -2.95
C GLU A 12 10.55 15.83 -3.57
N CYS A 13 10.42 14.58 -4.01
CA CYS A 13 9.24 14.07 -4.69
C CYS A 13 7.97 14.25 -3.84
N ALA A 14 7.08 15.14 -4.29
CA ALA A 14 5.87 15.51 -3.59
C ALA A 14 4.62 15.26 -4.44
N ARG A 15 3.47 15.06 -3.78
CA ARG A 15 2.19 14.92 -4.46
C ARG A 15 1.79 16.25 -5.07
N CYS A 16 1.36 16.25 -6.33
CA CYS A 16 0.87 17.48 -6.93
C CYS A 16 -0.43 17.95 -6.27
N SER A 17 -0.57 19.26 -6.14
CA SER A 17 -1.87 19.87 -5.84
C SER A 17 -2.83 19.77 -7.04
N SER A 18 -4.12 19.98 -6.80
CA SER A 18 -5.15 20.00 -7.85
C SER A 18 -4.87 21.05 -8.95
N PHE A 19 -4.23 22.16 -8.58
CA PHE A 19 -3.80 23.19 -9.53
C PHE A 19 -2.59 22.73 -10.34
N GLN A 20 -1.55 22.21 -9.66
CA GLN A 20 -0.35 21.70 -10.33
C GLN A 20 -0.65 20.53 -11.27
N ALA A 21 -1.62 19.68 -10.93
CA ALA A 21 -2.05 18.59 -11.81
C ALA A 21 -2.63 19.07 -13.15
N LYS A 22 -3.18 20.29 -13.20
CA LYS A 22 -3.70 20.90 -14.44
C LYS A 22 -2.62 21.67 -15.21
N THR A 23 -1.71 22.33 -14.49
CA THR A 23 -0.71 23.22 -15.08
C THR A 23 0.58 22.49 -15.47
N ILE A 24 0.98 21.47 -14.70
CA ILE A 24 2.24 20.73 -14.86
C ILE A 24 1.94 19.39 -15.52
N LYS A 25 2.41 19.21 -16.75
CA LYS A 25 2.14 18.00 -17.56
C LYS A 25 2.79 16.75 -16.94
N GLU A 26 3.92 16.93 -16.27
CA GLU A 26 4.68 15.87 -15.60
C GLU A 26 3.89 15.25 -14.45
N CYS A 27 2.92 15.98 -13.90
CA CYS A 27 2.04 15.46 -12.88
C CYS A 27 1.06 14.38 -13.40
N SER A 28 0.66 14.43 -14.68
CA SER A 28 -0.41 13.56 -15.19
C SER A 28 -0.05 12.07 -15.20
N ARG A 29 1.24 11.71 -15.16
CA ARG A 29 1.70 10.31 -15.20
C ARG A 29 1.57 9.60 -13.86
N THR A 30 2.13 10.17 -12.80
CA THR A 30 2.19 9.51 -11.47
C THR A 30 1.39 10.26 -10.40
N GLY A 31 1.04 11.52 -10.64
CA GLY A 31 0.47 12.42 -9.62
C GLY A 31 1.52 12.99 -8.65
N PHE A 32 2.81 12.75 -8.92
CA PHE A 32 3.94 13.22 -8.11
C PHE A 32 4.99 13.89 -8.98
N VAL A 33 5.58 14.96 -8.45
CA VAL A 33 6.64 15.72 -9.12
C VAL A 33 7.75 16.08 -8.14
N GLU A 34 8.98 16.13 -8.66
CA GLU A 34 10.16 16.67 -8.01
C GLU A 34 10.59 17.94 -8.74
N LYS A 35 11.12 18.91 -7.99
CA LYS A 35 11.67 20.15 -8.57
C LYS A 35 13.19 19.98 -8.65
N ILE A 36 13.74 20.21 -9.83
CA ILE A 36 15.17 20.06 -10.07
C ILE A 36 15.73 21.35 -10.66
N THR A 37 16.99 21.63 -10.33
CA THR A 37 17.74 22.75 -10.87
C THR A 37 18.93 22.20 -11.64
N CYS A 38 19.03 22.54 -12.92
CA CYS A 38 20.16 22.14 -13.74
C CYS A 38 21.43 22.90 -13.38
N ALA A 39 22.54 22.18 -13.28
CA ALA A 39 23.81 22.75 -12.83
C ALA A 39 24.39 23.75 -13.85
N THR A 40 24.33 23.43 -15.14
CA THR A 40 24.98 24.25 -16.19
C THR A 40 24.11 25.44 -16.61
N SER A 41 22.81 25.23 -16.84
CA SER A 41 21.90 26.29 -17.28
C SER A 41 21.23 27.08 -16.15
N ASN A 42 21.39 26.64 -14.89
CA ASN A 42 20.71 27.19 -13.72
C ASN A 42 19.17 27.27 -13.87
N ARG A 43 18.59 26.42 -14.71
CA ARG A 43 17.14 26.39 -14.95
C ARG A 43 16.44 25.44 -13.99
N GLU A 44 15.32 25.89 -13.46
CA GLU A 44 14.42 25.07 -12.67
C GLU A 44 13.41 24.36 -13.59
N GLU A 45 13.31 23.04 -13.48
CA GLU A 45 12.33 22.24 -14.19
C GLU A 45 11.61 21.30 -13.22
N TYR A 46 10.41 20.87 -13.60
CA TYR A 46 9.66 19.84 -12.90
C TYR A 46 9.85 18.50 -13.60
N LYS A 47 10.00 17.45 -12.81
CA LYS A 47 10.12 16.07 -13.31
C LYS A 47 9.13 15.19 -12.59
N SER A 48 8.51 14.27 -13.33
CA SER A 48 7.67 13.23 -12.75
C SER A 48 8.56 12.26 -11.97
N CYS A 49 8.24 12.03 -10.71
CA CYS A 49 8.96 11.13 -9.82
C CYS A 49 8.05 9.98 -9.36
N ARG A 50 8.69 8.90 -8.93
CA ARG A 50 8.00 7.74 -8.34
C ARG A 50 8.46 7.63 -6.89
N SER A 51 7.61 8.04 -5.96
CA SER A 51 7.97 8.04 -4.54
C SER A 51 7.89 6.63 -3.96
N ALA A 52 9.05 6.04 -3.63
CA ALA A 52 9.14 4.73 -2.97
C ALA A 52 8.41 4.71 -1.62
N VAL A 53 8.37 5.85 -0.91
CA VAL A 53 7.67 6.00 0.36
C VAL A 53 6.16 5.86 0.17
N MET A 54 5.58 6.44 -0.88
CA MET A 54 4.14 6.30 -1.13
C MET A 54 3.79 4.88 -1.59
N GLU A 55 4.64 4.26 -2.41
CA GLU A 55 4.49 2.84 -2.77
C GLU A 55 4.48 1.96 -1.53
N ALA A 56 5.36 2.23 -0.56
CA ALA A 56 5.38 1.54 0.72
C ALA A 56 4.08 1.77 1.53
N HIS A 57 3.52 2.98 1.55
CA HIS A 57 2.26 3.26 2.25
C HIS A 57 1.06 2.50 1.65
N VAL A 58 0.93 2.49 0.32
CA VAL A 58 -0.13 1.73 -0.37
C VAL A 58 0.05 0.24 -0.12
N PHE A 59 1.29 -0.24 -0.22
CA PHE A 59 1.64 -1.63 0.06
C PHE A 59 1.27 -2.02 1.49
N TRP A 60 1.70 -1.25 2.50
CA TRP A 60 1.39 -1.53 3.91
C TRP A 60 -0.10 -1.47 4.21
N ARG A 61 -0.84 -0.55 3.58
CA ARG A 61 -2.29 -0.51 3.70
C ARG A 61 -2.93 -1.79 3.15
N PHE A 62 -2.48 -2.27 1.99
CA PHE A 62 -2.99 -3.51 1.39
C PHE A 62 -2.60 -4.76 2.19
N VAL A 63 -1.33 -4.89 2.57
CA VAL A 63 -0.84 -6.02 3.36
C VAL A 63 -1.55 -6.07 4.72
N GLY A 64 -1.69 -4.91 5.38
CA GLY A 64 -2.39 -4.81 6.65
C GLY A 64 -3.86 -5.21 6.54
N THR A 65 -4.58 -4.76 5.51
CA THR A 65 -5.99 -5.16 5.34
C THR A 65 -6.14 -6.65 5.06
N MET A 66 -5.33 -7.21 4.17
CA MET A 66 -5.38 -8.64 3.85
C MET A 66 -5.02 -9.51 5.06
N LEU A 67 -4.03 -9.11 5.85
CA LEU A 67 -3.64 -9.82 7.07
C LEU A 67 -4.77 -9.82 8.11
N CYS A 68 -5.42 -8.66 8.33
CA CYS A 68 -6.57 -8.56 9.22
C CYS A 68 -7.73 -9.46 8.74
N VAL A 69 -8.05 -9.42 7.45
CA VAL A 69 -9.10 -10.25 6.85
C VAL A 69 -8.77 -11.74 7.03
N ALA A 70 -7.55 -12.16 6.73
CA ALA A 70 -7.10 -13.53 6.91
C ALA A 70 -7.22 -13.99 8.37
N THR A 71 -6.87 -13.13 9.32
CA THR A 71 -6.98 -13.41 10.76
C THR A 71 -8.44 -13.61 11.17
N VAL A 72 -9.34 -12.74 10.71
CA VAL A 72 -10.79 -12.87 10.97
C VAL A 72 -11.31 -14.20 10.43
N PHE A 73 -10.98 -14.56 9.20
CA PHE A 73 -11.40 -15.83 8.62
C PHE A 73 -10.82 -17.03 9.38
N ALA A 74 -9.54 -16.98 9.77
CA ALA A 74 -8.92 -18.04 10.56
C ALA A 74 -9.66 -18.24 11.90
N VAL A 75 -9.96 -17.16 12.62
CA VAL A 75 -10.73 -17.21 13.88
C VAL A 75 -12.12 -17.81 13.65
N LEU A 76 -12.82 -17.37 12.60
CA LEU A 76 -14.14 -17.92 12.25
C LEU A 76 -14.08 -19.43 11.99
N VAL A 77 -13.10 -19.89 11.23
CA VAL A 77 -12.89 -21.32 10.93
C VAL A 77 -12.61 -22.10 12.21
N VAL A 78 -11.70 -21.63 13.07
CA VAL A 78 -11.37 -22.29 14.33
C VAL A 78 -12.59 -22.38 15.24
N CYS A 79 -13.37 -21.30 15.38
CA CYS A 79 -14.60 -21.29 16.17
C CYS A 79 -15.61 -22.32 15.64
N ARG A 80 -15.82 -22.38 14.32
CA ARG A 80 -16.70 -23.40 13.72
C ARG A 80 -16.20 -24.81 13.96
N GLN A 81 -14.90 -25.05 13.81
CA GLN A 81 -14.30 -26.37 14.06
C GLN A 81 -14.49 -26.78 15.52
N ARG A 82 -14.24 -25.88 16.48
CA ARG A 82 -14.47 -26.12 17.92
C ARG A 82 -15.92 -26.49 18.24
N VAL A 83 -16.88 -25.85 17.58
CA VAL A 83 -18.31 -26.19 17.75
C VAL A 83 -18.62 -27.57 17.18
N LEU A 84 -18.06 -27.93 16.03
CA LEU A 84 -18.21 -29.26 15.44
C LEU A 84 -17.58 -30.34 16.32
N ASP A 85 -16.37 -30.10 16.83
CA ASP A 85 -15.65 -31.03 17.70
C ASP A 85 -16.41 -31.27 19.01
N ARG A 86 -16.98 -30.22 19.63
CA ARG A 86 -17.83 -30.36 20.82
C ARG A 86 -19.06 -31.24 20.55
N LYS A 87 -19.75 -31.01 19.44
CA LYS A 87 -20.91 -31.82 19.03
C LYS A 87 -20.53 -33.28 18.75
N ALA A 88 -19.35 -33.52 18.18
CA ALA A 88 -18.85 -34.87 17.96
C ALA A 88 -18.55 -35.59 19.29
N LEU A 89 -17.88 -34.90 20.23
CA LEU A 89 -17.55 -35.43 21.55
C LEU A 89 -18.79 -35.75 22.40
N GLU A 90 -19.83 -34.91 22.34
CA GLU A 90 -21.12 -35.17 22.99
C GLU A 90 -21.81 -36.42 22.43
N LYS A 91 -21.74 -36.63 21.10
CA LYS A 91 -22.28 -37.86 20.48
C LYS A 91 -21.56 -39.11 20.96
N VAL A 92 -20.23 -39.07 21.04
CA VAL A 92 -19.42 -40.19 21.56
C VAL A 92 -19.76 -40.47 23.02
N ARG A 93 -19.86 -39.42 23.86
CA ARG A 93 -20.16 -39.57 25.29
C ARG A 93 -21.53 -40.21 25.54
N LYS A 94 -22.55 -39.84 24.76
CA LYS A 94 -23.88 -40.47 24.84
C LYS A 94 -23.89 -41.95 24.48
N GLN A 95 -22.97 -42.41 23.62
CA GLN A 95 -22.84 -43.84 23.34
C GLN A 95 -22.22 -44.62 24.50
N ILE A 96 -21.44 -43.99 25.36
CA ILE A 96 -20.79 -44.63 26.52
C ILE A 96 -21.77 -44.72 27.70
N GLU A 97 -22.66 -43.73 27.88
CA GLU A 97 -23.69 -43.74 28.94
C GLU A 97 -24.88 -44.68 28.65
N SER A 98 -25.06 -45.11 27.40
CA SER A 98 -26.14 -46.03 27.01
C SER A 98 -25.74 -47.51 26.99
N ILE A 99 -24.55 -47.86 27.48
CA ILE A 99 -24.02 -49.23 27.58
C ILE A 99 -24.13 -49.71 29.03
#